data_AF-A0A0L0DH42-F1
#
_entry.id   AF-A0A0L0DH42-F1
#
_cell.length_a   1.000
_cell.length_b   1.000
_cell.length_c   1.000
_cell.angle_alpha   90.00
_cell.angle_beta   90.00
_cell.angle_gamma   90.00
#
_symmetry.space_group_name_H-M   'P 1'
#
loop_
_entity.id
_entity.type
_entity.pdbx_description
1 polymer ?
#
loop_
_entity_poly.entity_id
_entity_poly.type
_entity_poly.pdbx_seq_one_letter_code
_entity_poly.pdbx_strand_id
1 'polypeptide(L)'
;MALVAWLMFRPHGSDPAAALDPDYIRLEEARMAAVLDDPQADSLALPNLPTTPVDPVAADAAAAAALDAGLVLAARSGRPPLKALLFLHGLGDSGRAWTARAARWQESLPDLAVVLPSAPAMAVTAASGMSLPAWYDVLSMRVDGPQAADSIRAGAEMVRAMVAKVAEDLGLPQSAILVAGFSMGAALALFAALETRLLGAPHRGGHLVAVGVLSGYLPLHTLVASAKARRRGQPEWQRALPPLAVFMAHGARDAVVPLQAAAASARALEREPWIELEFFTVRGCGHETCTAEELEFVRWLGAR
;
A
#
# COMPACT_ATOMS: atom_id res chain seq x y z
N MET A 1 -0.37 -14.36 -24.80
CA MET A 1 -0.57 -14.73 -23.37
C MET A 1 0.69 -15.18 -22.62
N ALA A 2 1.84 -15.41 -23.27
CA ALA A 2 3.12 -15.63 -22.56
C ALA A 2 3.93 -14.33 -22.30
N LEU A 3 3.52 -13.18 -22.86
CA LEU A 3 4.31 -11.95 -22.87
C LEU A 3 4.19 -11.12 -21.58
N VAL A 4 3.04 -11.18 -20.89
CA VAL A 4 2.79 -10.41 -19.66
C VAL A 4 3.48 -11.04 -18.44
N ALA A 5 3.49 -12.38 -18.35
CA ALA A 5 4.27 -13.09 -17.35
C ALA A 5 5.79 -13.02 -17.61
N TRP A 6 6.22 -12.86 -18.87
CA TRP A 6 7.64 -12.76 -19.25
C TRP A 6 8.25 -11.38 -18.95
N LEU A 7 7.44 -10.31 -18.93
CA LEU A 7 7.89 -8.96 -18.59
C LEU A 7 8.07 -8.71 -17.08
N MET A 8 7.46 -9.54 -16.21
CA MET A 8 7.45 -9.33 -14.75
C MET A 8 8.69 -9.85 -13.99
N PHE A 9 9.65 -10.53 -14.64
CA PHE A 9 10.72 -11.27 -13.92
C PHE A 9 12.15 -11.10 -14.47
N ARG A 10 12.54 -9.95 -15.03
CA ARG A 10 13.96 -9.73 -15.37
C ARG A 10 14.73 -9.06 -14.24
N PRO A 11 15.91 -9.57 -13.83
CA PRO A 11 16.81 -8.83 -12.96
C PRO A 11 17.61 -7.83 -13.80
N HIS A 12 17.41 -6.53 -13.58
CA HIS A 12 18.32 -5.50 -14.06
C HIS A 12 19.03 -4.86 -12.88
N GLY A 13 20.32 -5.19 -12.74
CA GLY A 13 21.21 -4.57 -11.77
C GLY A 13 21.42 -3.09 -12.11
N SER A 14 21.07 -2.21 -11.18
CA SER A 14 21.52 -0.82 -11.17
C SER A 14 22.40 -0.61 -9.94
N ASP A 15 23.54 0.02 -10.16
CA ASP A 15 24.55 0.38 -9.17
C ASP A 15 23.93 1.18 -8.00
N PRO A 16 23.98 0.67 -6.76
CA PRO A 16 23.34 1.29 -5.60
C PRO A 16 23.97 2.63 -5.18
N ALA A 17 25.17 2.98 -5.65
CA ALA A 17 25.86 4.20 -5.23
C ALA A 17 25.29 5.49 -5.86
N ALA A 18 24.65 5.40 -7.03
CA ALA A 18 24.11 6.57 -7.74
C ALA A 18 22.78 7.10 -7.17
N ALA A 19 22.09 6.31 -6.35
CA ALA A 19 20.76 6.63 -5.83
C ALA A 19 20.76 7.52 -4.56
N LEU A 20 21.93 7.72 -3.95
CA LEU A 20 22.11 8.53 -2.74
C LEU A 20 22.79 9.87 -3.01
N ASP A 21 22.92 10.26 -4.28
CA ASP A 21 23.50 11.54 -4.70
C ASP A 21 22.51 12.70 -4.38
N PRO A 22 22.90 13.73 -3.60
CA PRO A 22 22.05 14.89 -3.34
C PRO A 22 21.54 15.61 -4.60
N ASP A 23 22.32 15.61 -5.68
CA ASP A 23 21.89 16.23 -6.95
C ASP A 23 20.85 15.35 -7.67
N TYR A 24 20.89 14.04 -7.47
CA TYR A 24 19.84 13.12 -7.93
C TYR A 24 18.52 13.38 -7.19
N ILE A 25 18.56 13.55 -5.87
CA ILE A 25 17.38 13.84 -5.04
C ILE A 25 16.69 15.13 -5.52
N ARG A 26 17.44 16.22 -5.69
CA ARG A 26 16.87 17.50 -6.16
C ARG A 26 16.26 17.41 -7.56
N LEU A 27 16.85 16.60 -8.46
CA LEU A 27 16.34 16.41 -9.81
C LEU A 27 15.02 15.64 -9.80
N GLU A 28 14.91 14.61 -8.96
CA GLU A 28 13.67 13.83 -8.82
C GLU A 28 12.58 14.66 -8.12
N GLU A 29 12.91 15.49 -7.13
CA GLU A 29 11.98 16.46 -6.54
C GLU A 29 11.39 17.43 -7.60
N ALA A 30 12.24 17.97 -8.49
CA ALA A 30 11.80 18.86 -9.56
C ALA A 30 10.93 18.16 -10.61
N ARG A 31 11.22 16.88 -10.91
CA ARG A 31 10.40 16.06 -11.84
C ARG A 31 9.07 15.68 -11.22
N MET A 32 9.07 15.33 -9.94
CA MET A 32 7.86 15.08 -9.17
C MET A 32 6.95 16.30 -9.24
N ALA A 33 7.46 17.51 -8.97
CA ALA A 33 6.68 18.74 -9.10
C ALA A 33 6.05 18.88 -10.50
N ALA A 34 6.82 18.60 -11.57
CA ALA A 34 6.29 18.66 -12.94
C ALA A 34 5.20 17.61 -13.23
N VAL A 35 5.31 16.38 -12.69
CA VAL A 35 4.26 15.36 -12.84
C VAL A 35 3.03 15.71 -12.02
N LEU A 36 3.20 16.30 -10.82
CA LEU A 36 2.13 16.78 -9.94
C LEU A 36 1.41 18.01 -10.52
N ASP A 37 2.04 18.80 -11.40
CA ASP A 37 1.41 19.96 -12.04
C ASP A 37 0.60 19.64 -13.32
N ASP A 38 0.58 18.38 -13.79
CA ASP A 38 -0.14 17.99 -15.03
C ASP A 38 -1.69 17.97 -14.88
N PRO A 39 -2.43 18.86 -15.59
CA PRO A 39 -3.88 18.97 -15.50
C PRO A 39 -4.66 17.79 -16.11
N GLN A 40 -4.02 16.92 -16.92
CA GLN A 40 -4.68 15.73 -17.49
C GLN A 40 -4.93 14.63 -16.46
N ALA A 41 -4.31 14.69 -15.28
CA ALA A 41 -4.46 13.67 -14.24
C ALA A 41 -5.81 13.69 -13.50
N ASP A 42 -6.59 14.76 -13.64
CA ASP A 42 -7.81 15.02 -12.86
C ASP A 42 -9.12 14.53 -13.56
N SER A 43 -9.06 13.94 -14.77
CA SER A 43 -10.25 13.76 -15.64
C SER A 43 -10.98 12.40 -15.58
N LEU A 44 -11.15 11.79 -14.40
CA LEU A 44 -11.93 10.54 -14.29
C LEU A 44 -13.33 10.78 -13.71
N ALA A 45 -14.36 10.45 -14.50
CA ALA A 45 -15.77 10.65 -14.17
C ALA A 45 -16.24 9.79 -12.98
N LEU A 46 -17.20 10.34 -12.21
CA LEU A 46 -17.68 9.82 -10.92
C LEU A 46 -18.74 8.69 -11.07
N PRO A 47 -18.48 7.45 -10.61
CA PRO A 47 -19.55 6.48 -10.39
C PRO A 47 -20.16 6.58 -8.99
N ASN A 48 -21.43 6.20 -8.86
CA ASN A 48 -22.18 6.20 -7.60
C ASN A 48 -21.61 5.20 -6.56
N LEU A 49 -21.63 5.60 -5.28
CA LEU A 49 -21.21 4.78 -4.14
C LEU A 49 -22.13 3.56 -3.94
N PRO A 50 -21.60 2.33 -3.90
CA PRO A 50 -22.36 1.21 -3.35
C PRO A 50 -22.46 1.32 -1.81
N THR A 51 -23.60 0.93 -1.25
CA THR A 51 -23.97 1.15 0.17
C THR A 51 -23.93 -0.11 1.02
N THR A 52 -23.46 -1.24 0.48
CA THR A 52 -23.50 -2.53 1.17
C THR A 52 -22.47 -2.59 2.30
N PRO A 53 -22.88 -2.86 3.55
CA PRO A 53 -21.94 -3.11 4.64
C PRO A 53 -21.08 -4.35 4.34
N VAL A 54 -19.80 -4.31 4.69
CA VAL A 54 -18.92 -5.48 4.63
C VAL A 54 -19.20 -6.38 5.85
N ASP A 55 -19.28 -7.69 5.66
CA ASP A 55 -19.47 -8.66 6.75
C ASP A 55 -18.17 -8.82 7.57
N PRO A 56 -18.16 -8.41 8.86
CA PRO A 56 -16.96 -8.48 9.69
C PRO A 56 -16.50 -9.92 9.99
N VAL A 57 -17.41 -10.91 10.03
CA VAL A 57 -17.05 -12.31 10.29
C VAL A 57 -16.29 -12.89 9.09
N ALA A 58 -16.76 -12.58 7.88
CA ALA A 58 -16.08 -12.98 6.65
C ALA A 58 -14.69 -12.34 6.53
N ALA A 59 -14.56 -11.06 6.91
CA ALA A 59 -13.28 -10.36 6.92
C ALA A 59 -12.29 -10.97 7.93
N ASP A 60 -12.74 -11.32 9.13
CA ASP A 60 -11.90 -11.95 10.16
C ASP A 60 -11.40 -13.33 9.70
N ALA A 61 -12.27 -14.14 9.09
CA ALA A 61 -11.89 -15.43 8.53
C ALA A 61 -10.89 -15.30 7.36
N ALA A 62 -11.11 -14.33 6.46
CA ALA A 62 -10.21 -14.07 5.35
C ALA A 62 -8.83 -13.58 5.83
N ALA A 63 -8.80 -12.72 6.85
CA ALA A 63 -7.57 -12.23 7.47
C ALA A 63 -6.78 -13.37 8.13
N ALA A 64 -7.43 -14.24 8.90
CA ALA A 64 -6.79 -15.41 9.49
C ALA A 64 -6.18 -16.31 8.42
N ALA A 65 -6.95 -16.64 7.37
CA ALA A 65 -6.46 -17.46 6.26
C ALA A 65 -5.27 -16.83 5.54
N ALA A 66 -5.27 -15.49 5.35
CA ALA A 66 -4.17 -14.78 4.71
C ALA A 66 -2.89 -14.78 5.56
N LEU A 67 -3.02 -14.61 6.87
CA LEU A 67 -1.91 -14.70 7.82
C LEU A 67 -1.34 -16.12 7.90
N ASP A 68 -2.20 -17.14 7.97
CA ASP A 68 -1.81 -18.55 8.03
C ASP A 68 -1.09 -19.01 6.74
N ALA A 69 -1.53 -18.52 5.58
CA ALA A 69 -0.87 -18.78 4.29
C ALA A 69 0.42 -17.97 4.08
N GLY A 70 0.71 -17.02 4.97
CA GLY A 70 1.86 -16.14 4.93
C GLY A 70 3.08 -16.65 5.69
N LEU A 71 3.85 -15.70 6.20
CA LEU A 71 4.87 -15.94 7.21
C LEU A 71 5.06 -14.72 8.12
N VAL A 72 5.66 -14.95 9.27
CA VAL A 72 6.13 -13.90 10.19
C VAL A 72 7.63 -14.03 10.35
N LEU A 73 8.37 -12.96 10.06
CA LEU A 73 9.78 -12.81 10.39
C LEU A 73 9.87 -12.09 11.73
N ALA A 74 10.32 -12.81 12.76
CA ALA A 74 10.62 -12.23 14.06
C ALA A 74 11.72 -11.15 13.93
N ALA A 75 11.76 -10.21 14.87
CA ALA A 75 12.82 -9.22 14.95
C ALA A 75 14.20 -9.90 15.05
N ARG A 76 15.16 -9.43 14.23
CA ARG A 76 16.52 -9.98 14.18
C ARG A 76 17.34 -9.71 15.44
N SER A 77 17.01 -8.68 16.21
CA SER A 77 17.69 -8.35 17.46
C SER A 77 17.50 -9.41 18.55
N GLY A 78 16.54 -10.34 18.37
CA GLY A 78 16.19 -11.36 19.36
C GLY A 78 15.41 -10.81 20.56
N ARG A 79 15.11 -9.50 20.56
CA ARG A 79 14.26 -8.85 21.56
C ARG A 79 12.81 -8.85 21.08
N PRO A 80 11.83 -8.69 22.00
CA PRO A 80 10.46 -8.40 21.60
C PRO A 80 10.42 -7.20 20.63
N PRO A 81 9.70 -7.29 19.49
CA PRO A 81 9.64 -6.20 18.53
C PRO A 81 8.98 -4.99 19.16
N LEU A 82 9.40 -3.79 18.77
CA LEU A 82 8.73 -2.54 19.16
C LEU A 82 7.67 -2.11 18.14
N LYS A 83 7.80 -2.60 16.91
CA LYS A 83 6.95 -2.28 15.75
C LYS A 83 6.87 -3.49 14.84
N ALA A 84 5.81 -3.57 14.04
CA ALA A 84 5.70 -4.58 13.01
C ALA A 84 5.28 -3.96 11.67
N LEU A 85 5.82 -4.50 10.59
CA LEU A 85 5.43 -4.17 9.22
C LEU A 85 4.52 -5.28 8.69
N LEU A 86 3.26 -4.97 8.39
CA LEU A 86 2.37 -5.81 7.60
C LEU A 86 2.54 -5.47 6.12
N PHE A 87 3.18 -6.34 5.34
CA PHE A 87 3.50 -6.06 3.93
C PHE A 87 2.66 -6.90 2.96
N LEU A 88 1.85 -6.23 2.13
CA LEU A 88 0.93 -6.84 1.18
C LEU A 88 1.57 -6.97 -0.21
N HIS A 89 1.63 -8.19 -0.74
CA HIS A 89 2.21 -8.46 -2.07
C HIS A 89 1.29 -8.04 -3.24
N GLY A 90 1.80 -8.06 -4.47
CA GLY A 90 1.06 -7.75 -5.69
C GLY A 90 0.17 -8.91 -6.19
N LEU A 91 -0.66 -8.65 -7.21
CA LEU A 91 -1.53 -9.67 -7.82
C LEU A 91 -0.75 -10.90 -8.28
N GLY A 92 -1.23 -12.09 -7.92
CA GLY A 92 -0.66 -13.37 -8.37
C GLY A 92 0.60 -13.81 -7.61
N ASP A 93 1.11 -12.98 -6.70
CA ASP A 93 2.29 -13.28 -5.88
C ASP A 93 1.91 -13.94 -4.54
N SER A 94 2.84 -14.04 -3.60
CA SER A 94 2.63 -14.56 -2.24
C SER A 94 3.49 -13.82 -1.22
N GLY A 95 3.11 -13.86 0.06
CA GLY A 95 3.93 -13.29 1.13
C GLY A 95 5.34 -13.90 1.17
N ARG A 96 5.46 -15.20 0.87
CA ARG A 96 6.73 -15.93 0.85
C ARG A 96 7.74 -15.36 -0.15
N ALA A 97 7.30 -14.84 -1.29
CA ALA A 97 8.18 -14.24 -2.29
C ALA A 97 8.89 -12.97 -1.78
N TRP A 98 8.36 -12.33 -0.74
CA TRP A 98 8.91 -11.10 -0.15
C TRP A 98 9.90 -11.35 1.00
N THR A 99 10.06 -12.61 1.42
CA THR A 99 10.92 -13.00 2.55
C THR A 99 12.34 -12.49 2.43
N ALA A 100 12.97 -12.63 1.25
CA ALA A 100 14.35 -12.22 1.05
C ALA A 100 14.54 -10.69 1.17
N ARG A 101 13.58 -9.90 0.65
CA ARG A 101 13.60 -8.44 0.77
C ARG A 101 13.35 -8.00 2.21
N ALA A 102 12.35 -8.60 2.86
CA ALA A 102 12.06 -8.34 4.26
C ALA A 102 13.25 -8.64 5.18
N ALA A 103 13.95 -9.75 4.95
CA ALA A 103 15.16 -10.09 5.70
C ALA A 103 16.28 -9.06 5.52
N ARG A 104 16.40 -8.46 4.33
CA ARG A 104 17.34 -7.36 4.06
C ARG A 104 16.93 -6.06 4.75
N TRP A 105 15.63 -5.72 4.77
CA TRP A 105 15.15 -4.54 5.51
C TRP A 105 15.49 -4.65 7.01
N GLN A 106 15.36 -5.84 7.59
CA GLN A 106 15.72 -6.09 8.99
C GLN A 106 17.23 -6.01 9.27
N GLU A 107 18.12 -5.99 8.26
CA GLU A 107 19.54 -5.73 8.48
C GLU A 107 19.77 -4.29 8.97
N SER A 108 18.95 -3.35 8.50
CA SER A 108 18.97 -1.95 8.96
C SER A 108 17.99 -1.70 10.12
N LEU A 109 16.94 -2.52 10.22
CA LEU A 109 15.88 -2.40 11.23
C LEU A 109 15.77 -3.68 12.07
N PRO A 110 16.77 -3.99 12.93
CA PRO A 110 16.84 -5.28 13.60
C PRO A 110 15.72 -5.53 14.62
N ASP A 111 15.06 -4.48 15.11
CA ASP A 111 13.94 -4.58 16.06
C ASP A 111 12.55 -4.64 15.38
N LEU A 112 12.50 -4.58 14.04
CA LEU A 112 11.25 -4.65 13.28
C LEU A 112 10.85 -6.11 13.07
N ALA A 113 9.63 -6.48 13.47
CA ALA A 113 9.00 -7.71 12.98
C ALA A 113 8.37 -7.47 11.60
N VAL A 114 8.42 -8.44 10.69
CA VAL A 114 7.79 -8.32 9.37
C VAL A 114 6.79 -9.44 9.16
N VAL A 115 5.53 -9.09 8.91
CA VAL A 115 4.42 -10.00 8.63
C VAL A 115 4.13 -9.94 7.15
N LEU A 116 4.22 -11.09 6.49
CA LEU A 116 4.06 -11.26 5.05
C LEU A 116 2.87 -12.19 4.78
N PRO A 117 1.62 -11.69 4.84
CA PRO A 117 0.44 -12.49 4.54
C PRO A 117 0.41 -12.88 3.05
N SER A 118 -0.35 -13.92 2.72
CA SER A 118 -0.64 -14.29 1.33
C SER A 118 -2.12 -14.09 1.04
N ALA A 119 -2.44 -13.38 -0.04
CA ALA A 119 -3.82 -13.14 -0.44
C ALA A 119 -4.56 -14.47 -0.70
N PRO A 120 -5.85 -14.59 -0.31
CA PRO A 120 -6.67 -15.71 -0.71
C PRO A 120 -6.74 -15.85 -2.23
N ALA A 121 -6.90 -17.08 -2.72
CA ALA A 121 -7.16 -17.32 -4.13
C ALA A 121 -8.60 -16.89 -4.45
N MET A 122 -8.76 -16.05 -5.47
CA MET A 122 -10.07 -15.64 -5.99
C MET A 122 -10.06 -15.52 -7.51
N ALA A 123 -11.24 -15.62 -8.13
CA ALA A 123 -11.39 -15.38 -9.56
C ALA A 123 -11.13 -13.91 -9.87
N VAL A 124 -10.26 -13.65 -10.84
CA VAL A 124 -9.93 -12.29 -11.30
C VAL A 124 -10.56 -12.03 -12.66
N THR A 125 -11.50 -11.07 -12.71
CA THR A 125 -12.31 -10.76 -13.89
C THR A 125 -11.45 -10.35 -15.09
N ALA A 126 -10.46 -9.48 -14.89
CA ALA A 126 -9.52 -9.04 -15.92
C ALA A 126 -8.62 -10.18 -16.45
N ALA A 127 -8.49 -11.27 -15.70
CA ALA A 127 -7.79 -12.48 -16.08
C ALA A 127 -8.76 -13.58 -16.55
N SER A 128 -9.92 -13.20 -17.11
CA SER A 128 -10.94 -14.12 -17.61
C SER A 128 -11.46 -15.11 -16.55
N GLY A 129 -11.53 -14.67 -15.29
CA GLY A 129 -11.99 -15.48 -14.16
C GLY A 129 -10.96 -16.49 -13.64
N MET A 130 -9.69 -16.39 -14.07
CA MET A 130 -8.62 -17.22 -13.54
C MET A 130 -8.50 -17.04 -12.02
N SER A 131 -8.40 -18.16 -11.29
CA SER A 131 -8.18 -18.14 -9.84
C SER A 131 -6.72 -17.82 -9.54
N LEU A 132 -6.48 -16.66 -8.91
CA LEU A 132 -5.15 -16.14 -8.57
C LEU A 132 -5.15 -15.63 -7.12
N PRO A 133 -4.01 -15.63 -6.42
CA PRO A 133 -3.84 -14.86 -5.19
C PRO A 133 -4.13 -13.38 -5.45
N ALA A 134 -5.23 -12.86 -4.91
CA ALA A 134 -5.62 -11.46 -5.12
C ALA A 134 -6.35 -10.92 -3.88
N TRP A 135 -6.09 -9.66 -3.56
CA TRP A 135 -6.71 -9.01 -2.40
C TRP A 135 -8.12 -8.48 -2.68
N TYR A 136 -8.41 -8.22 -3.95
CA TYR A 136 -9.70 -7.80 -4.47
C TYR A 136 -9.77 -8.11 -5.98
N ASP A 137 -10.97 -8.14 -6.54
CA ASP A 137 -11.18 -8.39 -7.96
C ASP A 137 -10.74 -7.21 -8.82
N VAL A 138 -10.00 -7.51 -9.89
CA VAL A 138 -9.57 -6.53 -10.90
C VAL A 138 -10.51 -6.68 -12.09
N LEU A 139 -11.34 -5.68 -12.35
CA LEU A 139 -12.30 -5.71 -13.47
C LEU A 139 -11.66 -5.35 -14.81
N SER A 140 -10.58 -4.56 -14.78
CA SER A 140 -9.86 -4.08 -15.96
C SER A 140 -8.38 -3.95 -15.65
N MET A 141 -7.52 -4.29 -16.62
CA MET A 141 -6.07 -4.06 -16.52
C MET A 141 -5.70 -2.58 -16.66
N ARG A 142 -6.65 -1.73 -17.06
CA ARG A 142 -6.43 -0.29 -17.11
C ARG A 142 -6.65 0.32 -15.73
N VAL A 143 -5.71 1.14 -15.27
CA VAL A 143 -5.79 1.81 -13.95
C VAL A 143 -6.97 2.80 -13.87
N ASP A 144 -7.36 3.39 -14.99
CA ASP A 144 -8.53 4.26 -15.14
C ASP A 144 -9.84 3.49 -15.41
N GLY A 145 -9.79 2.17 -15.43
CA GLY A 145 -10.92 1.30 -15.71
C GLY A 145 -11.90 1.19 -14.53
N PRO A 146 -13.01 0.45 -14.72
CA PRO A 146 -13.94 0.14 -13.64
C PRO A 146 -13.23 -0.60 -12.51
N GLN A 147 -13.59 -0.28 -11.27
CA GLN A 147 -13.03 -0.89 -10.07
C GLN A 147 -14.11 -1.63 -9.29
N ALA A 148 -13.78 -2.81 -8.75
CA ALA A 148 -14.70 -3.61 -7.94
C ALA A 148 -14.81 -3.04 -6.52
N ALA A 149 -15.57 -1.94 -6.36
CA ALA A 149 -15.63 -1.17 -5.12
C ALA A 149 -15.96 -2.04 -3.89
N ASP A 150 -16.92 -2.97 -4.00
CA ASP A 150 -17.29 -3.88 -2.91
C ASP A 150 -16.16 -4.85 -2.55
N SER A 151 -15.45 -5.36 -3.55
CA SER A 151 -14.33 -6.27 -3.35
C SER A 151 -13.12 -5.55 -2.72
N ILE A 152 -12.83 -4.32 -3.14
CA ILE A 152 -11.77 -3.49 -2.55
C ILE A 152 -12.09 -3.15 -1.09
N ARG A 153 -13.34 -2.81 -0.77
CA ARG A 153 -13.76 -2.57 0.63
C ARG A 153 -13.69 -3.82 1.48
N ALA A 154 -14.08 -4.98 0.95
CA ALA A 154 -13.88 -6.26 1.63
C ALA A 154 -12.40 -6.54 1.90
N GLY A 155 -11.52 -6.27 0.93
CA GLY A 155 -10.08 -6.31 1.10
C GLY A 155 -9.59 -5.35 2.19
N ALA A 156 -10.15 -4.15 2.26
CA ALA A 156 -9.77 -3.14 3.26
C ALA A 156 -10.14 -3.58 4.69
N GLU A 157 -11.32 -4.18 4.87
CA GLU A 157 -11.70 -4.79 6.15
C GLU A 157 -10.81 -5.97 6.52
N MET A 158 -10.43 -6.81 5.55
CA MET A 158 -9.47 -7.88 5.78
C MET A 158 -8.12 -7.33 6.25
N VAL A 159 -7.63 -6.22 5.67
CA VAL A 159 -6.41 -5.55 6.15
C VAL A 159 -6.58 -5.03 7.58
N ARG A 160 -7.70 -4.39 7.92
CA ARG A 160 -7.98 -3.94 9.29
C ARG A 160 -8.01 -5.10 10.29
N ALA A 161 -8.61 -6.23 9.91
CA ALA A 161 -8.64 -7.43 10.72
C ALA A 161 -7.24 -8.03 10.90
N MET A 162 -6.41 -8.08 9.85
CA MET A 162 -5.01 -8.51 9.94
C MET A 162 -4.20 -7.59 10.88
N VAL A 163 -4.37 -6.27 10.79
CA VAL A 163 -3.70 -5.32 11.69
C VAL A 163 -4.06 -5.59 13.15
N ALA A 164 -5.35 -5.80 13.44
CA ALA A 164 -5.80 -6.11 14.79
C ALA A 164 -5.21 -7.44 15.31
N LYS A 165 -5.23 -8.48 14.48
CA LYS A 165 -4.70 -9.80 14.83
C LYS A 165 -3.19 -9.80 15.03
N VAL A 166 -2.44 -9.13 14.17
CA VAL A 166 -0.98 -8.99 14.29
C VAL A 166 -0.61 -8.20 15.54
N ALA A 167 -1.33 -7.12 15.83
CA ALA A 167 -1.15 -6.34 17.06
C ALA A 167 -1.35 -7.22 18.30
N GLU A 168 -2.43 -8.01 18.34
CA GLU A 168 -2.71 -8.96 19.42
C GLU A 168 -1.59 -10.02 19.56
N ASP A 169 -1.23 -10.68 18.45
CA ASP A 169 -0.27 -11.78 18.45
C ASP A 169 1.14 -11.36 18.85
N LEU A 170 1.54 -10.13 18.52
CA LEU A 170 2.85 -9.57 18.88
C LEU A 170 2.83 -8.79 20.19
N GLY A 171 1.66 -8.63 20.82
CA GLY A 171 1.51 -7.80 22.03
C GLY A 171 1.81 -6.31 21.79
N LEU A 172 1.52 -5.81 20.60
CA LEU A 172 1.77 -4.43 20.17
C LEU A 172 0.47 -3.62 20.14
N PRO A 173 0.51 -2.31 20.40
CA PRO A 173 -0.63 -1.45 20.06
C PRO A 173 -0.79 -1.39 18.52
N GLN A 174 -2.02 -1.24 18.03
CA GLN A 174 -2.26 -1.12 16.57
C GLN A 174 -1.52 0.06 15.92
N SER A 175 -1.19 1.11 16.69
CA SER A 175 -0.36 2.23 16.24
C SER A 175 1.11 1.88 16.00
N ALA A 176 1.57 0.71 16.47
CA ALA A 176 2.91 0.19 16.18
C ALA A 176 2.90 -0.76 14.97
N ILE A 177 1.76 -0.96 14.32
CA ILE A 177 1.64 -1.74 13.09
C ILE A 177 1.65 -0.79 11.90
N LEU A 178 2.70 -0.85 11.10
CA LEU A 178 2.81 -0.17 9.83
C LEU A 178 2.26 -1.09 8.74
N VAL A 179 1.48 -0.55 7.80
CA VAL A 179 1.00 -1.32 6.65
C VAL A 179 1.72 -0.83 5.42
N ALA A 180 2.28 -1.72 4.63
CA ALA A 180 2.79 -1.35 3.32
C ALA A 180 2.44 -2.40 2.29
N GLY A 181 2.72 -2.14 1.03
CA GLY A 181 2.64 -3.16 0.03
C GLY A 181 3.25 -2.77 -1.30
N PHE A 182 3.17 -3.71 -2.23
CA PHE A 182 3.58 -3.54 -3.62
C PHE A 182 2.38 -3.69 -4.56
N SER A 183 2.29 -2.84 -5.59
CA SER A 183 1.29 -2.93 -6.64
C SER A 183 -0.15 -3.00 -6.08
N MET A 184 -0.89 -4.08 -6.35
CA MET A 184 -2.22 -4.32 -5.77
C MET A 184 -2.27 -4.20 -4.25
N GLY A 185 -1.28 -4.77 -3.55
CA GLY A 185 -1.19 -4.71 -2.09
C GLY A 185 -0.93 -3.29 -1.59
N ALA A 186 -0.12 -2.52 -2.31
CA ALA A 186 0.14 -1.10 -2.03
C ALA A 186 -1.15 -0.26 -2.13
N ALA A 187 -1.91 -0.48 -3.21
CA ALA A 187 -3.17 0.20 -3.45
C ALA A 187 -4.20 -0.10 -2.35
N LEU A 188 -4.28 -1.36 -1.92
CA LEU A 188 -5.17 -1.75 -0.84
C LEU A 188 -4.75 -1.19 0.52
N ALA A 189 -3.45 -1.23 0.83
CA ALA A 189 -2.90 -0.67 2.07
C ALA A 189 -3.26 0.81 2.21
N LEU A 190 -3.04 1.59 1.15
CA LEU A 190 -3.38 3.01 1.12
C LEU A 190 -4.88 3.25 1.31
N PHE A 191 -5.72 2.54 0.56
CA PHE A 191 -7.16 2.67 0.67
C PHE A 191 -7.66 2.32 2.08
N ALA A 192 -7.20 1.21 2.66
CA ALA A 192 -7.58 0.78 4.00
C ALA A 192 -7.20 1.82 5.08
N ALA A 193 -6.02 2.43 4.98
CA ALA A 193 -5.58 3.47 5.90
C ALA A 193 -6.45 4.73 5.81
N LEU A 194 -6.71 5.22 4.59
CA LEU A 194 -7.52 6.42 4.36
C LEU A 194 -8.98 6.21 4.74
N GLU A 195 -9.57 5.09 4.34
CA GLU A 195 -10.95 4.74 4.65
C GLU A 195 -11.15 4.68 6.17
N THR A 196 -10.23 4.04 6.90
CA THR A 196 -10.25 4.00 8.36
C THR A 196 -10.22 5.39 8.99
N ARG A 197 -9.32 6.26 8.49
CA ARG A 197 -9.16 7.63 8.97
C ARG A 197 -10.38 8.51 8.70
N LEU A 198 -11.08 8.27 7.60
CA LEU A 198 -12.22 9.07 7.14
C LEU A 198 -13.56 8.61 7.70
N LEU A 199 -13.80 7.30 7.75
CA LEU A 199 -15.08 6.72 8.18
C LEU A 199 -15.16 6.50 9.68
N GLY A 200 -14.02 6.54 10.38
CA GLY A 200 -14.03 6.41 11.83
C GLY A 200 -14.36 5.01 12.29
N ALA A 201 -13.46 4.07 12.03
CA ALA A 201 -13.48 2.75 12.64
C ALA A 201 -12.56 2.73 13.88
N PRO A 202 -12.97 3.26 15.05
CA PRO A 202 -12.10 3.38 16.22
C PRO A 202 -11.64 2.04 16.79
N HIS A 203 -12.26 0.91 16.41
CA HIS A 203 -12.03 -0.39 17.04
C HIS A 203 -11.15 -1.36 16.23
N ARG A 204 -10.94 -1.13 14.93
CA ARG A 204 -10.15 -2.02 14.05
C ARG A 204 -9.35 -1.20 13.03
N GLY A 205 -8.03 -1.12 13.22
CA GLY A 205 -7.13 -0.31 12.40
C GLY A 205 -7.23 1.21 12.64
N GLY A 206 -8.06 1.66 13.60
CA GLY A 206 -8.37 3.07 13.88
C GLY A 206 -7.18 3.95 14.24
N HIS A 207 -6.02 3.34 14.44
CA HIS A 207 -4.77 3.97 14.84
C HIS A 207 -3.63 3.71 13.84
N LEU A 208 -3.93 3.34 12.59
CA LEU A 208 -2.89 3.29 11.56
C LEU A 208 -2.27 4.69 11.41
N VAL A 209 -0.97 4.77 11.70
CA VAL A 209 -0.20 6.02 11.68
C VAL A 209 0.74 6.11 10.48
N ALA A 210 1.02 4.99 9.82
CA ALA A 210 1.96 4.93 8.72
C ALA A 210 1.51 3.93 7.64
N VAL A 211 1.58 4.35 6.37
CA VAL A 211 1.32 3.48 5.21
C VAL A 211 2.37 3.65 4.11
N GLY A 212 2.92 2.53 3.63
CA GLY A 212 3.91 2.50 2.55
C GLY A 212 3.32 1.97 1.23
N VAL A 213 3.62 2.63 0.11
CA VAL A 213 3.02 2.34 -1.19
C VAL A 213 4.14 2.22 -2.23
N LEU A 214 4.52 0.98 -2.57
CA LEU A 214 5.53 0.71 -3.60
C LEU A 214 4.86 0.35 -4.93
N SER A 215 5.13 1.11 -5.98
CA SER A 215 4.54 0.92 -7.32
C SER A 215 3.00 0.79 -7.30
N GLY A 216 2.33 1.60 -6.47
CA GLY A 216 0.89 1.56 -6.23
C GLY A 216 0.16 2.86 -6.61
N TYR A 217 -1.15 2.89 -6.35
CA TYR A 217 -2.00 4.06 -6.58
C TYR A 217 -3.16 4.06 -5.57
N LEU A 218 -3.91 5.16 -5.47
CA LEU A 218 -5.13 5.26 -4.67
C LEU A 218 -6.34 4.74 -5.47
N PRO A 219 -6.86 3.54 -5.16
CA PRO A 219 -8.11 3.09 -5.77
C PRO A 219 -9.27 3.87 -5.14
N LEU A 220 -10.40 3.90 -5.86
CA LEU A 220 -11.65 4.49 -5.35
C LEU A 220 -11.50 5.92 -4.80
N HIS A 221 -10.61 6.72 -5.41
CA HIS A 221 -10.31 8.09 -4.98
C HIS A 221 -11.57 8.96 -4.81
N THR A 222 -12.61 8.72 -5.61
CA THR A 222 -13.91 9.40 -5.53
C THR A 222 -14.69 9.05 -4.25
N LEU A 223 -14.59 7.81 -3.76
CA LEU A 223 -15.24 7.38 -2.51
C LEU A 223 -14.53 8.01 -1.31
N VAL A 224 -13.20 8.10 -1.35
CA VAL A 224 -12.39 8.80 -0.35
C VAL A 224 -12.76 10.29 -0.32
N ALA A 225 -12.88 10.93 -1.48
CA ALA A 225 -13.35 12.32 -1.58
C ALA A 225 -14.79 12.51 -1.08
N SER A 226 -15.68 11.54 -1.32
CA SER A 226 -17.07 11.57 -0.85
C SER A 226 -17.18 11.36 0.66
N ALA A 227 -16.38 10.46 1.23
CA ALA A 227 -16.24 10.29 2.68
C ALA A 227 -15.69 11.57 3.33
N LYS A 228 -14.77 12.28 2.66
CA LYS A 228 -14.31 13.62 3.07
C LYS A 228 -15.44 14.64 3.09
N ALA A 229 -16.31 14.69 2.08
CA ALA A 229 -17.45 15.62 2.08
C ALA A 229 -18.41 15.38 3.25
N ARG A 230 -18.48 14.13 3.74
CA ARG A 230 -19.23 13.73 4.93
C ARG A 230 -18.50 14.03 6.27
N ARG A 231 -17.28 14.60 6.26
CA ARG A 231 -16.50 14.99 7.46
C ARG A 231 -17.14 16.08 8.32
N ARG A 232 -18.23 16.72 7.90
CA ARG A 232 -18.95 17.69 8.76
C ARG A 232 -19.51 16.92 9.97
N GLY A 233 -18.84 17.05 11.11
CA GLY A 233 -19.22 16.38 12.36
C GLY A 233 -18.26 15.30 12.86
N GLN A 234 -17.00 15.23 12.38
CA GLN A 234 -16.04 14.25 12.90
C GLN A 234 -15.90 14.34 14.44
N PRO A 235 -15.92 13.19 15.14
CA PRO A 235 -15.65 13.12 16.58
C PRO A 235 -14.29 13.69 16.95
N GLU A 236 -14.18 14.26 18.14
CA GLU A 236 -12.95 14.91 18.64
C GLU A 236 -11.73 13.98 18.61
N TRP A 237 -11.91 12.68 18.88
CA TRP A 237 -10.83 11.70 18.87
C TRP A 237 -10.14 11.56 17.50
N GLN A 238 -10.86 11.77 16.39
CA GLN A 238 -10.25 11.72 15.05
C GLN A 238 -9.35 12.93 14.79
N ARG A 239 -9.66 14.08 15.39
CA ARG A 239 -8.83 15.29 15.28
C ARG A 239 -7.59 15.22 16.18
N ALA A 240 -7.64 14.40 17.23
CA ALA A 240 -6.53 14.18 18.16
C ALA A 240 -5.49 13.17 17.65
N LEU A 241 -5.82 12.37 16.64
CA LEU A 241 -4.86 11.45 16.02
C LEU A 241 -3.77 12.23 15.26
N PRO A 242 -2.50 11.77 15.31
CA PRO A 242 -1.42 12.38 14.54
C PRO A 242 -1.68 12.32 13.03
N PRO A 243 -0.95 13.11 12.23
CA PRO A 243 -0.97 12.97 10.78
C PRO A 243 -0.68 11.52 10.36
N LEU A 244 -1.36 11.05 9.32
CA LEU A 244 -1.04 9.77 8.69
C LEU A 244 0.23 9.95 7.85
N ALA A 245 1.32 9.29 8.24
CA ALA A 245 2.52 9.24 7.43
C ALA A 245 2.28 8.35 6.22
N VAL A 246 2.49 8.88 5.02
CA VAL A 246 2.38 8.13 3.76
C VAL A 246 3.71 8.18 3.06
N PHE A 247 4.27 7.01 2.77
CA PHE A 247 5.39 6.88 1.85
C PHE A 247 4.89 6.32 0.54
N MET A 248 5.24 6.98 -0.56
CA MET A 248 5.00 6.49 -1.90
C MET A 248 6.32 6.42 -2.64
N ALA A 249 6.59 5.31 -3.33
CA ALA A 249 7.68 5.21 -4.27
C ALA A 249 7.23 4.51 -5.54
N HIS A 250 7.72 4.98 -6.69
CA HIS A 250 7.26 4.50 -7.99
C HIS A 250 8.36 4.49 -9.04
N GLY A 251 8.41 3.42 -9.84
CA GLY A 251 9.32 3.33 -10.98
C GLY A 251 8.94 4.28 -12.12
N ALA A 252 9.90 5.09 -12.59
CA ALA A 252 9.64 6.04 -13.67
C ALA A 252 9.35 5.38 -15.03
N ARG A 253 9.62 4.07 -15.16
CA ARG A 253 9.35 3.26 -16.37
C ARG A 253 8.31 2.18 -16.12
N ASP A 254 7.51 2.32 -15.06
CA ASP A 254 6.44 1.38 -14.78
C ASP A 254 5.41 1.37 -15.93
N ALA A 255 5.31 0.22 -16.59
CA ALA A 255 4.40 -0.01 -17.71
C ALA A 255 3.11 -0.74 -17.31
N VAL A 256 2.97 -1.11 -16.03
CA VAL A 256 1.81 -1.82 -15.48
C VAL A 256 0.92 -0.85 -14.71
N VAL A 257 1.50 -0.13 -13.75
CA VAL A 257 0.85 0.99 -13.06
C VAL A 257 1.54 2.26 -13.53
N PRO A 258 0.97 3.01 -14.49
CA PRO A 258 1.62 4.20 -15.01
C PRO A 258 1.89 5.20 -13.89
N LEU A 259 3.08 5.83 -13.92
CA LEU A 259 3.50 6.83 -12.93
C LEU A 259 2.45 7.93 -12.71
N GLN A 260 1.70 8.29 -13.75
CA GLN A 260 0.63 9.29 -13.69
C GLN A 260 -0.44 8.94 -12.65
N ALA A 261 -0.77 7.65 -12.47
CA ALA A 261 -1.74 7.21 -11.48
C ALA A 261 -1.20 7.39 -10.05
N ALA A 262 0.07 7.05 -9.82
CA ALA A 262 0.73 7.28 -8.53
C ALA A 262 0.82 8.78 -8.21
N ALA A 263 1.21 9.60 -9.19
CA ALA A 263 1.26 11.05 -9.01
C ALA A 263 -0.12 11.69 -8.81
N ALA A 264 -1.17 11.20 -9.48
CA ALA A 264 -2.55 11.63 -9.21
C ALA A 264 -2.96 11.32 -7.77
N SER A 265 -2.52 10.17 -7.26
CA SER A 265 -2.74 9.78 -5.87
C SER A 265 -1.97 10.68 -4.91
N ALA A 266 -0.68 10.92 -5.15
CA ALA A 266 0.16 11.83 -4.35
C ALA A 266 -0.46 13.23 -4.26
N ARG A 267 -0.82 13.85 -5.40
CA ARG A 267 -1.56 15.13 -5.43
C ARG A 267 -2.80 15.14 -4.54
N ALA A 268 -3.60 14.07 -4.62
CA ALA A 268 -4.83 13.98 -3.84
C ALA A 268 -4.54 13.95 -2.34
N LEU A 269 -3.44 13.31 -1.94
CA LEU A 269 -3.00 13.20 -0.55
C LEU A 269 -2.35 14.49 -0.04
N GLU A 270 -1.54 15.19 -0.83
CA GLU A 270 -0.92 16.48 -0.47
C GLU A 270 -1.93 17.56 -0.12
N ARG A 271 -3.13 17.50 -0.73
CA ARG A 271 -4.24 18.41 -0.45
C ARG A 271 -4.90 18.17 0.92
N GLU A 272 -4.50 17.13 1.65
CA GLU A 272 -5.06 16.78 2.95
C GLU A 272 -4.16 17.20 4.12
N PRO A 273 -4.61 18.10 5.02
CA PRO A 273 -3.77 18.66 6.10
C PRO A 273 -3.44 17.65 7.22
N TRP A 274 -3.99 16.45 7.14
CA TRP A 274 -3.81 15.37 8.11
C TRP A 274 -2.97 14.22 7.54
N ILE A 275 -2.34 14.44 6.38
CA ILE A 275 -1.41 13.51 5.73
C ILE A 275 -0.02 14.14 5.70
N GLU A 276 0.98 13.37 6.10
CA GLU A 276 2.39 13.69 5.91
C GLU A 276 2.91 12.79 4.79
N LEU A 277 3.06 13.33 3.57
CA LEU A 277 3.45 12.57 2.39
C LEU A 277 4.94 12.74 2.09
N GLU A 278 5.62 11.61 1.85
CA GLU A 278 6.88 11.56 1.11
C GLU A 278 6.65 10.74 -0.17
N PHE A 279 6.89 11.34 -1.35
CA PHE A 279 6.74 10.67 -2.65
C PHE A 279 8.07 10.66 -3.41
N PHE A 280 8.47 9.49 -3.90
CA PHE A 280 9.75 9.27 -4.58
C PHE A 280 9.54 8.64 -5.95
N THR A 281 10.25 9.15 -6.96
CA THR A 281 10.33 8.52 -8.28
C THR A 281 11.71 7.90 -8.49
N VAL A 282 11.74 6.67 -8.99
CA VAL A 282 13.01 5.96 -9.22
C VAL A 282 13.28 5.82 -10.70
N ARG A 283 14.31 6.53 -11.16
CA ARG A 283 14.73 6.50 -12.56
C ARG A 283 15.21 5.11 -12.96
N GLY A 284 14.74 4.64 -14.10
CA GLY A 284 15.17 3.37 -14.69
C GLY A 284 14.48 2.13 -14.11
N CYS A 285 13.80 2.27 -12.95
CA CYS A 285 12.98 1.23 -12.36
C CYS A 285 11.64 1.08 -13.10
N GLY A 286 11.25 -0.17 -13.36
CA GLY A 286 9.98 -0.55 -13.99
C GLY A 286 8.88 -0.83 -12.95
N HIS A 287 8.07 -1.86 -13.20
CA HIS A 287 7.11 -2.39 -12.23
C HIS A 287 7.76 -3.43 -11.33
N GLU A 288 8.68 -2.99 -10.49
CA GLU A 288 9.49 -3.83 -9.60
C GLU A 288 9.99 -2.99 -8.43
N THR A 289 10.55 -3.65 -7.39
CA THR A 289 11.31 -2.91 -6.38
C THR A 289 12.77 -2.80 -6.81
N CYS A 290 13.32 -1.60 -6.67
CA CYS A 290 14.71 -1.31 -6.97
C CYS A 290 15.48 -0.97 -5.69
N THR A 291 16.81 -1.10 -5.70
CA THR A 291 17.61 -0.85 -4.47
C THR A 291 17.46 0.58 -3.96
N ALA A 292 17.41 1.57 -4.86
CA ALA A 292 17.15 2.97 -4.49
C ALA A 292 15.82 3.14 -3.73
N GLU A 293 14.76 2.52 -4.24
CA GLU A 293 13.44 2.52 -3.61
C GLU A 293 13.47 1.84 -2.23
N GLU A 294 14.09 0.67 -2.14
CA GLU A 294 14.16 -0.09 -0.90
C GLU A 294 14.95 0.65 0.19
N LEU A 295 16.01 1.38 -0.18
CA LEU A 295 16.78 2.20 0.76
C LEU A 295 15.95 3.35 1.34
N GLU A 296 15.23 4.09 0.49
CA GLU A 296 14.34 5.16 0.95
C GLU A 296 13.19 4.61 1.79
N PHE A 297 12.62 3.47 1.40
CA PHE A 297 11.57 2.81 2.16
C PHE A 297 12.05 2.38 3.55
N VAL A 298 13.25 1.80 3.66
CA VAL A 298 13.85 1.40 4.94
C VAL A 298 14.19 2.62 5.80
N ARG A 299 14.75 3.69 5.20
CA ARG A 299 14.98 4.97 5.91
C ARG A 299 13.67 5.50 6.49
N TRP A 300 12.61 5.53 5.67
CA TRP A 300 11.30 5.99 6.08
C TRP A 300 10.75 5.13 7.21
N LEU A 301 10.76 3.80 7.09
CA LEU A 301 10.32 2.87 8.13
C LEU A 301 11.05 3.11 9.46
N GLY A 302 12.36 3.37 9.43
CA GLY A 302 13.15 3.62 10.63
C GLY A 302 12.83 4.94 11.34
N ALA A 303 12.27 5.92 10.63
CA ALA A 303 11.88 7.21 11.18
C ALA A 303 10.47 7.23 11.82
N ARG A 304 9.64 6.22 11.52
CA ARG A 304 8.30 6.04 12.08
C ARG A 304 8.36 5.21 13.33
#